data_AF-A0AAU9XQP9-F1
#
_entry.id   AF-A0AAU9XQP9-F1
#
_cell.length_a   1.000
_cell.length_b   1.000
_cell.length_c   1.000
_cell.angle_alpha   90.00
_cell.angle_beta   90.00
_cell.angle_gamma   90.00
#
_symmetry.space_group_name_H-M   'P 1'
#
loop_
_entity.id
_entity.type
_entity.pdbx_description
1 polymer ?
#
loop_
_entity_poly.entity_id
_entity_poly.type
_entity_poly.pdbx_seq_one_letter_code
_entity_poly.pdbx_strand_id
1 'polypeptide(L)'
;MPRSTKMNRDLLSYFILGNYVSSYILCGVSALTSTAISLDRLLALLLGLRYRQVVTLKRVRVVLLCLWSVSVFGGSMYLWSIRVTWIVVAFFLILCLLTSIFSYIKIYIKLLEHQARVRDSVNHGLPNGGGIPLNDMTRYKKTVSSISWVQLAQIFCYAPYGIESILWIQGVTSEGSVSWLSTATLVYLNSSLNPILYCWKMREVRQAAKDTVKQLCYFLN
;
A
#
# COMPACT_ATOMS: atom_id res chain seq x y z
N MET A 1 16.39 -45.70 -10.67
CA MET A 1 15.90 -44.37 -11.10
C MET A 1 17.09 -43.58 -11.66
N PRO A 2 17.03 -43.00 -12.86
CA PRO A 2 18.21 -42.44 -13.54
C PRO A 2 18.70 -41.15 -12.85
N ARG A 3 20.03 -41.01 -12.75
CA ARG A 3 20.72 -39.88 -12.10
C ARG A 3 20.40 -38.54 -12.76
N SER A 4 20.13 -38.53 -14.07
CA SER A 4 19.69 -37.35 -14.83
C SER A 4 18.29 -36.87 -14.44
N THR A 5 17.37 -37.79 -14.14
CA THR A 5 15.99 -37.47 -13.73
C THR A 5 15.92 -36.92 -12.31
N LYS A 6 16.88 -37.29 -11.45
CA LYS A 6 17.06 -36.69 -10.12
C LYS A 6 17.62 -35.28 -10.22
N MET A 7 18.70 -35.10 -10.98
CA MET A 7 19.35 -33.79 -11.17
C MET A 7 18.40 -32.74 -11.77
N ASN A 8 17.57 -33.11 -12.74
CA ASN A 8 16.56 -32.21 -13.31
C ASN A 8 15.45 -31.84 -12.31
N ARG A 9 15.06 -32.75 -11.41
CA ARG A 9 14.08 -32.45 -10.35
C ARG A 9 14.64 -31.51 -9.30
N ASP A 10 15.89 -31.73 -8.87
CA ASP A 10 16.53 -30.89 -7.87
C ASP A 10 16.71 -29.45 -8.41
N LEU A 11 17.15 -29.31 -9.67
CA LEU A 11 17.25 -28.01 -10.37
C LEU A 11 15.91 -27.29 -10.47
N LEU A 12 14.85 -28.03 -10.83
CA LEU A 12 13.49 -27.50 -10.90
C LEU A 12 12.99 -27.03 -9.52
N SER A 13 13.27 -27.80 -8.46
CA SER A 13 12.90 -27.43 -7.09
C SER A 13 13.62 -26.16 -6.61
N TYR A 14 14.93 -26.02 -6.88
CA TYR A 14 15.67 -24.79 -6.56
C TYR A 14 15.15 -23.57 -7.33
N PHE A 15 14.83 -23.76 -8.62
CA PHE A 15 14.25 -22.69 -9.43
C PHE A 15 12.88 -22.23 -8.90
N ILE A 16 12.01 -23.18 -8.53
CA ILE A 16 10.70 -22.88 -7.95
C ILE A 16 10.85 -22.14 -6.62
N LEU A 17 11.72 -22.62 -5.73
CA LEU A 17 11.98 -21.99 -4.44
C LEU A 17 12.49 -20.54 -4.60
N GLY A 18 13.43 -20.33 -5.53
CA GLY A 18 13.94 -19.00 -5.83
C GLY A 18 12.86 -18.04 -6.33
N ASN A 19 11.95 -18.52 -7.18
CA ASN A 19 10.80 -17.73 -7.65
C ASN A 19 9.86 -17.35 -6.51
N TYR A 20 9.55 -18.27 -5.59
CA TYR A 20 8.73 -17.96 -4.43
C TYR A 20 9.38 -16.91 -3.53
N VAL A 21 10.65 -17.08 -3.16
CA VAL A 21 11.36 -16.11 -2.31
C VAL A 21 11.41 -14.73 -2.97
N SER A 22 11.76 -14.66 -4.26
CA SER A 22 11.80 -13.41 -5.02
C SER A 22 10.42 -12.73 -5.06
N SER A 23 9.36 -13.52 -5.31
CA SER A 23 7.98 -13.05 -5.29
C SER A 23 7.60 -12.42 -3.94
N TYR A 24 7.87 -13.10 -2.82
CA TYR A 24 7.59 -12.57 -1.49
C TYR A 24 8.33 -11.26 -1.21
N ILE A 25 9.61 -11.17 -1.60
CA ILE A 25 10.40 -9.95 -1.44
C ILE A 25 9.77 -8.81 -2.26
N LEU A 26 9.48 -9.04 -3.54
CA LEU A 26 8.93 -8.02 -4.43
C LEU A 26 7.53 -7.55 -4.02
N CYS A 27 6.66 -8.49 -3.66
CA CYS A 27 5.32 -8.18 -3.14
C CYS A 27 5.41 -7.44 -1.79
N GLY A 28 6.36 -7.81 -0.93
CA GLY A 28 6.64 -7.11 0.32
C GLY A 28 7.09 -5.66 0.09
N VAL A 29 8.09 -5.45 -0.78
CA VAL A 29 8.58 -4.11 -1.14
C VAL A 29 7.45 -3.25 -1.72
N SER A 30 6.64 -3.82 -2.61
CA SER A 30 5.51 -3.12 -3.24
C SER A 30 4.48 -2.65 -2.21
N ALA A 31 4.04 -3.55 -1.32
CA ALA A 31 3.10 -3.26 -0.23
C ALA A 31 3.63 -2.19 0.75
N LEU A 32 4.90 -2.34 1.16
CA LEU A 32 5.58 -1.44 2.08
C LEU A 32 5.76 -0.05 1.47
N THR A 33 6.13 0.02 0.19
CA THR A 33 6.30 1.28 -0.54
C THR A 33 4.96 2.00 -0.74
N SER A 34 3.91 1.28 -1.14
CA SER A 34 2.56 1.85 -1.31
C SER A 34 2.01 2.44 0.01
N THR A 35 2.29 1.76 1.12
CA THR A 35 1.92 2.24 2.46
C THR A 35 2.78 3.44 2.88
N ALA A 36 4.09 3.42 2.63
CA ALA A 36 4.98 4.54 2.91
C ALA A 36 4.58 5.81 2.14
N ILE A 37 4.24 5.67 0.85
CA ILE A 37 3.71 6.79 0.03
C ILE A 37 2.40 7.32 0.63
N SER A 38 1.54 6.42 1.10
CA SER A 38 0.27 6.79 1.72
C SER A 38 0.45 7.57 3.03
N LEU A 39 1.36 7.11 3.89
CA LEU A 39 1.73 7.79 5.13
C LEU A 39 2.42 9.13 4.87
N ASP A 40 3.31 9.19 3.89
CA ASP A 40 4.00 10.42 3.48
C ASP A 40 3.00 11.52 3.06
N ARG A 41 1.97 11.15 2.30
CA ARG A 41 0.90 12.08 1.92
C ARG A 41 0.05 12.53 3.10
N LEU A 42 -0.26 11.61 4.01
CA LEU A 42 -0.95 11.97 5.25
C LEU A 42 -0.09 12.95 6.06
N LEU A 43 1.21 12.72 6.13
CA LEU A 43 2.16 13.58 6.82
C LEU A 43 2.28 14.97 6.16
N ALA A 44 2.35 15.03 4.83
CA ALA A 44 2.33 16.28 4.06
C ALA A 44 1.08 17.11 4.33
N LEU A 45 -0.05 16.42 4.43
CA LEU A 45 -1.35 17.02 4.67
C LEU A 45 -1.51 17.49 6.14
N LEU A 46 -0.95 16.77 7.11
CA LEU A 46 -1.00 17.13 8.54
C LEU A 46 -0.01 18.23 8.92
N LEU A 47 1.20 18.23 8.33
CA LEU A 47 2.26 19.18 8.66
C LEU A 47 2.29 20.43 7.79
N GLY A 48 1.63 20.42 6.62
CA GLY A 48 1.55 21.58 5.72
C GLY A 48 2.94 22.14 5.39
N LEU A 49 3.19 23.42 5.71
CA LEU A 49 4.47 24.09 5.44
C LEU A 49 5.67 23.47 6.19
N ARG A 50 5.45 22.82 7.34
CA ARG A 50 6.52 22.15 8.10
C ARG A 50 6.93 20.81 7.49
N TYR A 51 6.13 20.26 6.57
CA TYR A 51 6.46 19.00 5.87
C TYR A 51 7.83 19.09 5.17
N ARG A 52 8.12 20.23 4.52
CA ARG A 52 9.38 20.44 3.79
C ARG A 52 10.61 20.50 4.71
N GLN A 53 10.42 20.79 5.99
CA GLN A 53 11.49 20.75 7.01
C GLN A 53 11.68 19.36 7.60
N VAL A 54 10.60 18.56 7.68
CA VAL A 54 10.62 17.22 8.28
C VAL A 54 11.07 16.16 7.28
N VAL A 55 10.58 16.21 6.04
CA VAL A 55 10.89 15.23 4.99
C VAL A 55 12.07 15.74 4.16
N THR A 56 13.21 15.05 4.30
CA THR A 56 14.44 15.33 3.56
C THR A 56 14.84 14.13 2.71
N LEU A 57 15.51 14.36 1.57
CA LEU A 57 15.97 13.29 0.69
C LEU A 57 16.84 12.24 1.40
N LYS A 58 17.66 12.66 2.38
CA LYS A 58 18.46 11.75 3.20
C LYS A 58 17.58 10.79 3.99
N ARG A 59 16.53 11.30 4.66
CA ARG A 59 15.59 10.47 5.44
C ARG A 59 14.79 9.53 4.55
N VAL A 60 14.33 10.01 3.39
CA VAL A 60 13.61 9.18 2.41
C VAL A 60 14.48 8.01 1.93
N ARG A 61 15.77 8.26 1.62
CA ARG A 61 16.69 7.20 1.22
C ARG A 61 16.90 6.15 2.31
N VAL A 62 17.05 6.59 3.57
CA VAL A 62 17.16 5.67 4.72
C VAL A 62 15.89 4.82 4.85
N VAL A 63 14.71 5.43 4.77
CA VAL A 63 13.44 4.69 4.81
C VAL A 63 13.36 3.65 3.70
N LEU A 64 13.72 4.00 2.45
CA LEU A 64 13.74 3.03 1.35
C LEU A 64 14.67 1.85 1.63
N LEU A 65 15.90 2.10 2.11
CA LEU A 65 16.83 1.04 2.48
C LEU A 65 16.28 0.13 3.59
N CYS A 66 15.60 0.71 4.59
CA CYS A 66 14.94 -0.06 5.64
C CYS A 66 13.79 -0.91 5.07
N LEU A 67 12.94 -0.36 4.19
CA LEU A 67 11.84 -1.11 3.57
C LEU A 67 12.35 -2.29 2.75
N TRP A 68 13.42 -2.09 1.98
CA TRP A 68 14.09 -3.17 1.26
C TRP A 68 14.67 -4.22 2.20
N SER A 69 15.36 -3.80 3.26
CA SER A 69 15.94 -4.71 4.25
C SER A 69 14.88 -5.55 4.94
N VAL A 70 13.76 -4.94 5.35
CA VAL A 70 12.60 -5.64 5.95
C VAL A 70 11.98 -6.63 4.96
N SER A 71 11.87 -6.25 3.69
CA SER A 71 11.29 -7.13 2.65
C SER A 71 12.18 -8.33 2.35
N VAL A 72 13.50 -8.11 2.24
CA VAL A 72 14.49 -9.18 2.06
C VAL A 72 14.50 -10.09 3.29
N PHE A 73 14.48 -9.52 4.49
CA PHE A 73 14.40 -10.29 5.72
C PHE A 73 13.11 -11.13 5.76
N GLY A 74 11.95 -10.52 5.54
CA GLY A 74 10.66 -11.23 5.51
C GLY A 74 10.58 -12.31 4.44
N GLY A 75 11.12 -12.05 3.24
CA GLY A 75 11.21 -13.04 2.17
C GLY A 75 12.18 -14.18 2.49
N SER A 76 13.31 -13.88 3.14
CA SER A 76 14.26 -14.90 3.61
C SER A 76 13.69 -15.75 4.74
N MET A 77 12.81 -15.18 5.58
CA MET A 77 12.12 -15.93 6.64
C MET A 77 11.16 -16.99 6.09
N TYR A 78 10.72 -16.89 4.83
CA TYR A 78 9.98 -17.96 4.15
C TYR A 78 10.77 -19.28 4.13
N LEU A 79 12.10 -19.19 3.98
CA LEU A 79 12.99 -20.35 4.00
C LEU A 79 13.12 -20.98 5.40
N TRP A 80 12.88 -20.20 6.45
CA TRP A 80 13.03 -20.64 7.85
C TRP A 80 11.72 -21.14 8.44
N SER A 81 10.62 -20.41 8.24
CA SER A 81 9.30 -20.79 8.72
C SER A 81 8.21 -19.98 8.02
N ILE A 82 7.42 -20.68 7.22
CA ILE A 82 6.25 -20.11 6.55
C ILE A 82 5.30 -19.42 7.54
N ARG A 83 5.17 -19.93 8.78
CA ARG A 83 4.32 -19.36 9.83
C ARG A 83 4.73 -17.94 10.24
N VAL A 84 6.03 -17.66 10.30
CA VAL A 84 6.55 -16.33 10.71
C VAL A 84 6.26 -15.30 9.63
N THR A 85 6.46 -15.64 8.36
CA THR A 85 6.12 -14.77 7.23
C THR A 85 4.65 -14.33 7.25
N TRP A 86 3.73 -15.24 7.62
CA TRP A 86 2.31 -14.92 7.77
C TRP A 86 2.00 -13.97 8.92
N ILE A 87 2.64 -14.15 10.08
CA ILE A 87 2.47 -13.24 11.23
C ILE A 87 2.88 -11.82 10.82
N VAL A 88 3.98 -11.68 10.08
CA VAL A 88 4.44 -10.38 9.57
C VAL A 88 3.44 -9.76 8.59
N VAL A 89 2.91 -10.54 7.64
CA VAL A 89 1.90 -10.05 6.68
C VAL A 89 0.60 -9.65 7.37
N ALA A 90 0.12 -10.46 8.32
CA ALA A 90 -1.11 -10.17 9.08
C ALA A 90 -0.95 -8.91 9.94
N PHE A 91 0.18 -8.78 10.65
CA PHE A 91 0.53 -7.58 11.41
C PHE A 91 0.51 -6.34 10.51
N PHE A 92 1.07 -6.43 9.30
CA PHE A 92 1.07 -5.35 8.34
C PHE A 92 -0.34 -4.94 7.89
N LEU A 93 -1.20 -5.91 7.59
CA LEU A 93 -2.61 -5.65 7.21
C LEU A 93 -3.39 -4.98 8.34
N ILE A 94 -3.16 -5.41 9.59
CA ILE A 94 -3.76 -4.78 10.77
C ILE A 94 -3.30 -3.33 10.90
N LEU A 95 -2.01 -3.04 10.73
CA LEU A 95 -1.51 -1.66 10.74
C LEU A 95 -2.14 -0.79 9.65
N CYS A 96 -2.32 -1.33 8.44
CA CYS A 96 -3.03 -0.63 7.36
C CYS A 96 -4.48 -0.30 7.76
N LEU A 97 -5.20 -1.26 8.32
CA LEU A 97 -6.59 -1.07 8.80
C LEU A 97 -6.68 0.01 9.89
N LEU A 98 -5.83 -0.09 10.92
CA LEU A 98 -5.79 0.88 12.01
C LEU A 98 -5.49 2.29 11.50
N THR A 99 -4.55 2.42 10.58
CA THR A 99 -4.20 3.71 9.95
C THR A 99 -5.39 4.29 9.18
N SER A 100 -6.11 3.45 8.43
CA SER A 100 -7.32 3.86 7.69
C SER A 100 -8.41 4.37 8.64
N ILE A 101 -8.75 3.57 9.67
CA ILE A 101 -9.77 3.90 10.67
C ILE A 101 -9.42 5.20 11.39
N PHE A 102 -8.18 5.32 11.88
CA PHE A 102 -7.72 6.53 12.55
C PHE A 102 -7.84 7.77 11.66
N SER A 103 -7.47 7.65 10.39
CA SER A 103 -7.57 8.74 9.41
C SER A 103 -9.03 9.16 9.18
N TYR A 104 -9.96 8.21 9.10
CA TYR A 104 -11.39 8.48 8.97
C TYR A 104 -12.00 9.12 10.22
N ILE A 105 -11.65 8.64 11.42
CA ILE A 105 -12.10 9.24 12.68
C ILE A 105 -11.64 10.71 12.75
N LYS A 106 -10.37 10.98 12.40
CA LYS A 106 -9.84 12.35 12.32
C LYS A 106 -10.61 13.22 11.33
N ILE A 107 -10.99 12.70 10.15
CA ILE A 107 -11.86 13.44 9.20
C ILE A 107 -13.20 13.77 9.87
N TYR A 108 -13.82 12.79 10.51
CA TYR A 108 -15.16 12.94 11.07
C TYR A 108 -15.19 13.99 12.17
N ILE A 109 -14.24 13.94 13.12
CA ILE A 109 -14.10 14.96 14.17
C ILE A 109 -13.87 16.34 13.56
N LYS A 110 -12.96 16.44 12.58
CA LYS A 110 -12.66 17.70 11.91
C LYS A 110 -13.87 18.28 11.16
N LEU A 111 -14.74 17.43 10.63
CA LEU A 111 -15.98 17.85 9.99
C LEU A 111 -16.99 18.40 11.01
N LEU A 112 -17.14 17.73 12.16
CA LEU A 112 -18.01 18.20 13.25
C LEU A 112 -17.54 19.55 13.81
N GLU A 113 -16.23 19.69 14.07
CA GLU A 113 -15.63 20.96 14.51
C GLU A 113 -15.85 22.09 13.51
N HIS A 114 -15.84 21.78 12.21
CA HIS A 114 -16.10 22.76 11.17
C HIS A 114 -17.56 23.17 11.11
N GLN A 115 -18.49 22.21 11.23
CA GLN A 115 -19.92 22.51 11.28
C GLN A 115 -20.30 23.35 12.51
N ALA A 116 -19.71 23.07 13.68
CA ALA A 116 -19.89 23.89 14.87
C ALA A 116 -19.39 25.32 14.66
N ARG A 117 -18.17 25.49 14.11
CA ARG A 117 -17.60 26.81 13.80
C ARG A 117 -18.40 27.61 12.78
N VAL A 118 -18.88 26.96 11.70
CA VAL A 118 -19.71 27.63 10.69
C VAL A 118 -21.01 28.13 11.31
N ARG A 119 -21.65 27.32 12.16
CA ARG A 119 -22.89 27.69 12.85
C ARG A 119 -22.69 28.88 13.80
N ASP A 120 -21.58 28.90 14.55
CA ASP A 120 -21.25 30.02 15.43
C ASP A 120 -20.89 31.29 14.65
N SER A 121 -20.17 31.17 13.53
CA SER A 121 -19.83 32.33 12.68
C SER A 121 -21.04 32.96 11.98
N VAL A 122 -22.05 32.16 11.60
CA VAL A 122 -23.33 32.67 11.06
C VAL A 122 -24.13 33.39 12.16
N ASN A 123 -24.12 32.87 13.39
CA ASN A 123 -24.85 33.50 14.51
C ASN A 123 -24.20 34.80 15.00
N HIS A 124 -22.87 34.95 14.90
CA HIS A 124 -22.15 36.13 15.40
C HIS A 124 -21.76 37.17 14.34
N GLY A 125 -22.07 36.95 13.06
CA GLY A 125 -21.80 37.94 11.99
C GLY A 125 -20.31 38.25 11.75
N LEU A 126 -19.37 37.46 12.28
CA LEU A 126 -17.94 37.69 12.10
C LEU A 126 -17.47 37.23 10.71
N PRO A 127 -16.69 38.03 9.98
CA PRO A 127 -16.08 37.60 8.72
C PRO A 127 -14.97 36.58 9.00
N ASN A 128 -15.26 35.31 8.69
CA ASN A 128 -14.35 34.22 8.32
C ASN A 128 -12.93 34.27 8.94
N GLY A 129 -12.83 34.32 10.27
CA GLY A 129 -11.55 34.36 11.00
C GLY A 129 -11.10 32.96 11.45
N GLY A 130 -10.15 32.34 10.73
CA GLY A 130 -9.20 31.37 11.31
C GLY A 130 -9.58 29.88 11.31
N GLY A 131 -10.65 29.45 10.65
CA GLY A 131 -10.89 28.03 10.37
C GLY A 131 -10.09 27.56 9.14
N ILE A 132 -9.65 26.30 9.12
CA ILE A 132 -9.07 25.67 7.91
C ILE A 132 -10.01 25.99 6.74
N PRO A 133 -9.56 26.70 5.68
CA PRO A 133 -10.44 27.13 4.61
C PRO A 133 -11.13 25.90 4.00
N LEU A 134 -12.41 26.03 3.64
CA LEU A 134 -13.23 24.93 3.09
C LEU A 134 -12.50 24.14 1.97
N ASN A 135 -11.64 24.85 1.24
CA ASN A 135 -10.80 24.31 0.17
C ASN A 135 -9.72 23.33 0.68
N ASP A 136 -9.11 23.59 1.84
CA ASP A 136 -8.12 22.71 2.47
C ASP A 136 -8.78 21.46 3.07
N MET A 137 -9.97 21.58 3.65
CA MET A 137 -10.74 20.42 4.13
C MET A 137 -11.15 19.49 2.98
N THR A 138 -11.55 20.06 1.84
CA THR A 138 -11.90 19.30 0.64
C THR A 138 -10.68 18.56 0.08
N ARG A 139 -9.52 19.22 0.07
CA ARG A 139 -8.23 18.60 -0.29
C ARG A 139 -7.83 17.49 0.69
N TYR A 140 -8.09 17.69 1.99
CA TYR A 140 -7.84 16.71 3.04
C TYR A 140 -8.66 15.43 2.84
N LYS A 141 -9.98 15.55 2.71
CA LYS A 141 -10.90 14.43 2.45
C LYS A 141 -10.52 13.65 1.19
N LYS A 142 -10.16 14.36 0.12
CA LYS A 142 -9.74 13.72 -1.14
C LYS A 142 -8.46 12.90 -0.98
N THR A 143 -7.48 13.44 -0.26
CA THR A 143 -6.19 12.77 -0.02
C THR A 143 -6.36 11.53 0.85
N VAL A 144 -7.06 11.65 1.98
CA VAL A 144 -7.33 10.51 2.87
C VAL A 144 -8.18 9.46 2.15
N SER A 145 -9.22 9.85 1.41
CA SER A 145 -10.01 8.91 0.61
C SER A 145 -9.13 8.16 -0.40
N SER A 146 -8.22 8.85 -1.09
CA SER A 146 -7.26 8.20 -2.00
C SER A 146 -6.37 7.19 -1.29
N ILE A 147 -5.88 7.52 -0.09
CA ILE A 147 -5.05 6.62 0.73
C ILE A 147 -5.86 5.39 1.16
N SER A 148 -7.09 5.59 1.63
CA SER A 148 -7.97 4.49 2.06
C SER A 148 -8.32 3.54 0.93
N TRP A 149 -8.49 4.03 -0.31
CA TRP A 149 -8.71 3.17 -1.47
C TRP A 149 -7.49 2.29 -1.79
N VAL A 150 -6.28 2.84 -1.67
CA VAL A 150 -5.03 2.08 -1.85
C VAL A 150 -4.90 1.00 -0.76
N GLN A 151 -5.17 1.35 0.49
CA GLN A 151 -5.16 0.39 1.60
C GLN A 151 -6.23 -0.71 1.45
N LEU A 152 -7.43 -0.35 1.00
CA LEU A 152 -8.50 -1.31 0.75
C LEU A 152 -8.16 -2.27 -0.39
N ALA A 153 -7.58 -1.77 -1.49
CA ALA A 153 -7.09 -2.62 -2.57
C ALA A 153 -6.02 -3.60 -2.06
N GLN A 154 -5.13 -3.15 -1.18
CA GLN A 154 -4.12 -4.00 -0.58
C GLN A 154 -4.72 -5.08 0.33
N ILE A 155 -5.72 -4.74 1.15
CA ILE A 155 -6.45 -5.75 1.94
C ILE A 155 -7.14 -6.76 1.03
N PHE A 156 -7.82 -6.29 -0.01
CA PHE A 156 -8.49 -7.15 -0.99
C PHE A 156 -7.53 -8.12 -1.69
N CYS A 157 -6.30 -7.66 -2.00
CA CYS A 157 -5.31 -8.50 -2.69
C CYS A 157 -4.62 -9.51 -1.77
N TYR A 158 -4.39 -9.18 -0.49
CA TYR A 158 -3.59 -10.03 0.42
C TYR A 158 -4.42 -10.87 1.40
N ALA A 159 -5.63 -10.42 1.77
CA ALA A 159 -6.46 -11.15 2.73
C ALA A 159 -6.88 -12.56 2.23
N PRO A 160 -7.31 -12.76 0.97
CA PRO A 160 -7.66 -14.09 0.46
C PRO A 160 -6.49 -15.08 0.55
N TYR A 161 -5.27 -14.60 0.25
CA TYR A 161 -4.05 -15.40 0.35
C TYR A 161 -3.72 -15.80 1.79
N GLY A 162 -3.97 -14.89 2.75
CA GLY A 162 -3.87 -15.21 4.17
C GLY A 162 -4.87 -16.27 4.64
N ILE A 163 -6.12 -16.18 4.19
CA ILE A 163 -7.18 -17.14 4.54
C ILE A 163 -6.89 -18.53 3.98
N GLU A 164 -6.57 -18.63 2.68
CA GLU A 164 -6.20 -19.90 2.04
C GLU A 164 -5.04 -20.59 2.74
N SER A 165 -4.09 -19.81 3.24
CA SER A 165 -2.93 -20.36 3.93
C SER A 165 -3.25 -20.90 5.32
N ILE A 166 -4.24 -20.34 6.01
CA ILE A 166 -4.77 -20.92 7.26
C ILE A 166 -5.46 -22.25 6.97
N LEU A 167 -6.28 -22.29 5.91
CA LEU A 167 -6.99 -23.51 5.49
C LEU A 167 -6.01 -24.62 5.09
N TRP A 168 -4.91 -24.28 4.42
CA TRP A 168 -3.86 -25.23 4.07
C TRP A 168 -3.19 -25.84 5.32
N ILE A 169 -2.87 -25.04 6.34
CA ILE A 169 -2.29 -25.53 7.60
C ILE A 169 -3.25 -26.47 8.34
N GLN A 170 -4.54 -26.20 8.27
CA GLN A 170 -5.58 -27.04 8.85
C GLN A 170 -5.81 -28.33 8.03
N GLY A 171 -5.11 -28.52 6.92
CA GLY A 171 -5.26 -29.67 6.02
C GLY A 171 -6.52 -29.63 5.18
N VAL A 172 -7.20 -28.48 5.10
CA VAL A 172 -8.46 -28.30 4.37
C VAL A 172 -8.20 -28.09 2.89
N THR A 173 -7.15 -27.34 2.54
CA THR A 173 -6.77 -27.06 1.15
C THR A 173 -5.38 -27.61 0.83
N SER A 174 -5.12 -27.90 -0.44
CA SER A 174 -3.83 -28.39 -0.93
C SER A 174 -3.05 -27.28 -1.64
N GLU A 175 -1.73 -27.28 -1.46
CA GLU A 175 -0.81 -26.39 -2.18
C GLU A 175 -0.94 -26.65 -3.68
N GLY A 176 -1.03 -25.58 -4.47
CA GLY A 176 -1.20 -25.68 -5.93
C GLY A 176 -2.65 -25.94 -6.40
N SER A 177 -3.63 -25.96 -5.50
CA SER A 177 -5.04 -25.94 -5.88
C SER A 177 -5.39 -24.68 -6.69
N VAL A 178 -6.49 -24.73 -7.46
CA VAL A 178 -6.99 -23.56 -8.21
C VAL A 178 -7.26 -22.37 -7.27
N SER A 179 -7.71 -22.63 -6.05
CA SER A 179 -7.91 -21.60 -5.02
C SER A 179 -6.59 -20.94 -4.61
N TRP A 180 -5.54 -21.74 -4.36
CA TRP A 180 -4.20 -21.22 -4.07
C TRP A 180 -3.63 -20.35 -5.20
N LEU A 181 -3.75 -20.82 -6.45
CA LEU A 181 -3.25 -20.07 -7.62
C LEU A 181 -4.01 -18.76 -7.83
N SER A 182 -5.33 -18.75 -7.60
CA SER A 182 -6.13 -17.54 -7.74
C SER A 182 -5.78 -16.49 -6.67
N THR A 183 -5.57 -16.90 -5.42
CA THR A 183 -5.16 -15.99 -4.34
C THR A 183 -3.73 -15.48 -4.50
N ALA A 184 -2.80 -16.29 -5.01
CA ALA A 184 -1.47 -15.83 -5.39
C ALA A 184 -1.52 -14.79 -6.53
N THR A 185 -2.38 -15.01 -7.53
CA THR A 185 -2.59 -14.06 -8.63
C THR A 185 -3.13 -12.72 -8.14
N LEU A 186 -4.05 -12.72 -7.16
CA LEU A 186 -4.55 -11.49 -6.52
C LEU A 186 -3.42 -10.69 -5.85
N VAL A 187 -2.49 -11.37 -5.17
CA VAL A 187 -1.33 -10.70 -4.56
C VAL A 187 -0.45 -10.04 -5.63
N TYR A 188 -0.24 -10.69 -6.78
CA TYR A 188 0.52 -10.09 -7.90
C TYR A 188 -0.19 -8.88 -8.50
N LEU A 189 -1.53 -8.92 -8.60
CA LEU A 189 -2.32 -7.80 -9.11
C LEU A 189 -2.16 -6.52 -8.27
N ASN A 190 -1.84 -6.62 -6.98
CA ASN A 190 -1.61 -5.45 -6.12
C ASN A 190 -0.60 -4.46 -6.71
N SER A 191 0.50 -4.96 -7.28
CA SER A 191 1.54 -4.11 -7.85
C SER A 191 1.04 -3.31 -9.06
N SER A 192 0.16 -3.88 -9.88
CA SER A 192 -0.44 -3.22 -11.05
C SER A 192 -1.54 -2.22 -10.66
N LEU A 193 -2.23 -2.47 -9.56
CA LEU A 193 -3.28 -1.57 -9.07
C LEU A 193 -2.73 -0.26 -8.51
N ASN A 194 -1.51 -0.26 -7.96
CA ASN A 194 -0.88 0.92 -7.38
C ASN A 194 -0.83 2.12 -8.37
N PRO A 195 -0.20 2.03 -9.56
CA PRO A 195 -0.19 3.13 -10.54
C PRO A 195 -1.59 3.54 -11.02
N ILE A 196 -2.49 2.59 -11.24
CA ILE A 196 -3.86 2.85 -11.73
C ILE A 196 -4.66 3.64 -10.68
N LEU A 197 -4.60 3.23 -9.42
CA LEU A 197 -5.26 3.90 -8.31
C LEU A 197 -4.71 5.32 -8.09
N TYR A 198 -3.38 5.49 -8.18
CA TYR A 198 -2.77 6.81 -8.11
C TYR A 198 -3.18 7.70 -9.29
N CYS A 199 -3.16 7.19 -10.52
CA CYS A 199 -3.56 7.94 -11.72
C CYS A 199 -5.07 8.26 -11.75
N TRP A 200 -5.92 7.43 -11.15
CA TRP A 200 -7.36 7.66 -11.14
C TRP A 200 -7.76 8.73 -10.13
N LYS A 201 -7.23 8.67 -8.91
CA LYS A 201 -7.69 9.51 -7.78
C LYS A 201 -6.89 10.80 -7.60
N MET A 202 -5.59 10.79 -7.91
CA MET A 202 -4.76 11.98 -7.80
C MET A 202 -4.73 12.78 -9.08
N ARG A 203 -5.10 14.05 -8.99
CA ARG A 203 -5.09 14.94 -10.15
C ARG A 203 -3.67 15.23 -10.63
N GLU A 204 -2.71 15.35 -9.71
CA GLU A 204 -1.30 15.67 -9.98
C GLU A 204 -0.59 14.53 -10.74
N VAL A 205 -0.65 13.30 -10.23
CA VAL A 205 -0.06 12.12 -10.89
C VAL A 205 -0.74 11.83 -12.23
N ARG A 206 -2.07 11.98 -12.29
CA ARG A 206 -2.81 11.87 -13.56
C ARG A 206 -2.35 12.88 -14.59
N GLN A 207 -2.10 14.11 -14.17
CA GLN A 207 -1.68 15.18 -15.07
C GLN A 207 -0.26 14.89 -15.60
N ALA A 208 0.67 14.56 -14.70
CA ALA A 208 2.03 14.17 -15.07
C ALA A 208 2.03 12.97 -16.04
N ALA A 209 1.23 11.93 -15.77
CA ALA A 209 1.11 10.77 -16.66
C ALA A 209 0.56 11.14 -18.05
N LYS A 210 -0.46 12.02 -18.11
CA LYS A 210 -0.99 12.53 -19.38
C LYS A 210 0.04 13.35 -20.15
N ASP A 211 0.84 14.15 -19.45
CA ASP A 211 1.88 14.99 -20.06
C ASP A 211 3.01 14.12 -20.62
N THR A 212 3.43 13.06 -19.90
CA THR A 212 4.41 12.09 -20.42
C THR A 212 3.88 11.34 -21.66
N VAL A 213 2.63 10.90 -21.66
CA VAL A 213 2.02 10.22 -22.83
C VAL A 213 1.95 11.18 -24.02
N LYS A 214 1.54 12.44 -23.81
CA LYS A 214 1.54 13.45 -24.87
C LYS A 214 2.94 13.67 -25.44
N GLN A 215 3.96 13.75 -24.59
CA GLN A 215 5.35 13.89 -25.04
C GLN A 215 5.80 12.67 -25.85
N LEU A 216 5.50 11.45 -25.40
CA LEU A 216 5.84 10.22 -26.14
C LEU A 216 5.12 10.15 -27.50
N CYS A 217 3.84 10.52 -27.56
CA CYS A 217 3.11 10.62 -28.82
C CYS A 217 3.67 11.70 -29.75
N TYR A 218 4.21 12.80 -29.20
CA TYR A 218 4.90 13.84 -29.98
C TYR A 218 6.28 13.40 -30.47
N PHE A 219 6.95 12.50 -29.75
CA PHE A 219 8.25 11.95 -30.16
C PHE A 219 8.13 10.81 -31.18
N LEU A 220 6.96 10.16 -31.26
CA LEU A 220 6.67 9.03 -32.16
C LEU A 220 6.00 9.45 -33.48
N ASN A 221 5.74 10.74 -33.67
CA ASN A 221 5.01 11.31 -34.80
C ASN A 221 5.84 12.43 -35.45
#